data_AF-A0A3G8XJF4-F1
#
_entry.id   AF-A0A3G8XJF4-F1
#
_cell.length_a   1.000
_cell.length_b   1.000
_cell.length_c   1.000
_cell.angle_alpha   90.00
_cell.angle_beta   90.00
_cell.angle_gamma   90.00
#
_symmetry.space_group_name_H-M   'P 1'
#
loop_
_entity.id
_entity.type
_entity.pdbx_description
1 polymer ?
#
loop_
_entity_poly.entity_id
_entity_poly.type
_entity_poly.pdbx_seq_one_letter_code
_entity_poly.pdbx_strand_id
1 'polypeptide(L)'
;MNTVYIDFTEIGDMEDFFDQLKEKLKLPETFGDNLDALYDSITGFVELPLHIEFVNMSVEQLEDFEDLLTTLEDADEELEDFSFAYYLEQYEDEDTE
;
A
#
# COMPACT_ATOMS: atom_id res chain seq x y z
N MET A 1 9.36 -4.92 -13.99
CA MET A 1 8.35 -4.21 -13.18
C MET A 1 7.70 -5.23 -12.30
N ASN A 2 7.96 -5.14 -11.00
CA ASN A 2 7.35 -5.98 -9.99
C ASN A 2 6.03 -5.35 -9.57
N THR A 3 4.98 -6.15 -9.35
CA THR A 3 3.69 -5.64 -8.88
C THR A 3 3.34 -6.31 -7.56
N VAL A 4 3.06 -5.49 -6.55
CA VAL A 4 2.68 -5.93 -5.21
C VAL A 4 1.27 -5.46 -4.93
N TYR A 5 0.38 -6.43 -4.76
CA TYR A 5 -1.00 -6.18 -4.36
C TYR A 5 -1.07 -6.20 -2.84
N ILE A 6 -1.74 -5.25 -2.22
CA ILE A 6 -2.05 -5.23 -0.77
C ILE A 6 -3.56 -5.34 -0.62
N ASP A 7 -4.02 -6.39 0.05
CA ASP A 7 -5.46 -6.66 0.21
C ASP A 7 -5.92 -6.09 1.55
N PHE A 8 -6.76 -5.05 1.48
CA PHE A 8 -7.28 -4.33 2.64
C PHE A 8 -8.47 -5.04 3.31
N THR A 9 -8.93 -6.18 2.79
CA THR A 9 -9.95 -7.02 3.45
C THR A 9 -9.48 -7.52 4.82
N GLU A 10 -8.18 -7.76 4.98
CA GLU A 10 -7.56 -8.30 6.21
C GLU A 10 -6.76 -7.24 6.99
N ILE A 11 -6.87 -5.96 6.63
CA ILE A 11 -6.11 -4.87 7.25
C ILE A 11 -7.04 -4.02 8.11
N GLY A 12 -6.90 -4.13 9.44
CA GLY A 12 -7.65 -3.30 10.38
C GLY A 12 -6.89 -2.03 10.80
N ASP A 13 -5.55 -2.08 10.79
CA ASP A 13 -4.70 -0.97 11.22
C ASP A 13 -3.33 -0.95 10.51
N MET A 14 -2.48 0.00 10.90
CA MET A 14 -1.13 0.16 10.32
C MET A 14 -0.19 -1.02 10.63
N GLU A 15 -0.39 -1.73 11.75
CA GLU A 15 0.43 -2.91 12.10
C GLU A 15 0.14 -4.04 11.09
N ASP A 16 -1.15 -4.31 10.82
CA ASP A 16 -1.57 -5.29 9.82
C ASP A 16 -1.02 -4.96 8.42
N PHE A 17 -1.06 -3.68 8.04
CA PHE A 17 -0.50 -3.21 6.77
C PHE A 17 1.00 -3.49 6.67
N PHE A 18 1.78 -3.09 7.67
CA PHE A 18 3.24 -3.26 7.62
C PHE A 18 3.63 -4.73 7.65
N ASP A 19 2.90 -5.58 8.38
CA ASP A 19 3.14 -7.02 8.39
C ASP A 19 2.92 -7.63 6.99
N GLN A 20 1.81 -7.29 6.33
CA GLN A 20 1.54 -7.75 4.98
C GLN A 20 2.57 -7.21 3.97
N LEU A 21 2.99 -5.96 4.12
CA LEU A 21 3.99 -5.32 3.28
C LEU A 21 5.37 -5.99 3.42
N LYS A 22 5.83 -6.22 4.66
CA LYS A 22 7.11 -6.88 4.96
C LYS A 22 7.17 -8.26 4.32
N GLU A 23 6.09 -9.03 4.39
CA GLU A 23 6.01 -10.36 3.77
C GLU A 23 6.15 -10.27 2.24
N LYS A 24 5.39 -9.37 1.60
CA LYS A 24 5.33 -9.29 0.13
C LYS A 24 6.60 -8.70 -0.49
N LEU A 25 7.20 -7.70 0.16
CA LEU A 25 8.44 -7.06 -0.29
C LEU A 25 9.71 -7.71 0.30
N LYS A 26 9.57 -8.73 1.16
CA LYS A 26 10.67 -9.42 1.86
C LYS A 26 11.59 -8.43 2.58
N LEU A 27 10.98 -7.45 3.24
CA LEU A 27 11.71 -6.43 4.00
C LEU A 27 12.41 -7.05 5.22
N PRO A 28 13.53 -6.47 5.67
CA PRO A 28 14.27 -7.01 6.80
C PRO A 28 13.51 -6.85 8.11
N GLU A 29 13.84 -7.68 9.11
CA GLU A 29 13.29 -7.57 10.47
C GLU A 29 13.62 -6.23 11.15
N THR A 30 14.57 -5.47 10.60
CA THR A 30 14.95 -4.13 11.06
C THR A 30 14.10 -3.02 10.45
N PHE A 31 13.09 -3.35 9.64
CA PHE A 31 12.14 -2.37 9.12
C PHE A 31 11.40 -1.68 10.27
N GLY A 32 11.25 -0.36 10.18
CA GLY A 32 10.83 0.49 11.31
C GLY A 32 9.34 0.55 11.59
N ASP A 33 8.51 -0.15 10.80
CA ASP A 33 7.04 -0.19 10.91
C ASP A 33 6.41 1.23 11.01
N ASN A 34 6.88 2.14 10.14
CA ASN A 34 6.38 3.52 10.05
C ASN A 34 6.54 4.08 8.62
N LEU A 35 5.92 5.23 8.36
CA LEU A 35 5.90 5.87 7.03
C LEU A 35 7.27 6.34 6.56
N ASP A 36 8.12 6.87 7.45
CA ASP A 36 9.49 7.24 7.10
C ASP A 36 10.29 6.01 6.61
N ALA A 37 10.15 4.88 7.33
CA ALA A 37 10.81 3.63 6.96
C ALA A 37 10.28 3.05 5.65
N LEU A 38 8.98 3.20 5.38
CA LEU A 38 8.36 2.84 4.11
C LEU A 38 8.99 3.61 2.95
N TYR A 39 9.02 4.94 3.06
CA TYR A 39 9.56 5.82 2.02
C TYR A 39 11.06 5.55 1.79
N ASP A 40 11.85 5.42 2.87
CA ASP A 40 13.27 5.03 2.79
C ASP A 40 13.46 3.67 2.08
N SER A 41 12.54 2.72 2.32
CA SER A 41 12.60 1.41 1.69
C SER A 41 12.29 1.47 0.19
N ILE A 42 11.29 2.26 -0.21
CA ILE A 42 10.92 2.45 -1.61
C ILE A 42 12.05 3.12 -2.40
N THR A 43 12.67 4.15 -1.81
CA THR A 43 13.73 4.96 -2.48
C THR A 43 15.10 4.28 -2.49
N GLY A 44 15.39 3.37 -1.55
CA GLY A 44 16.76 2.89 -1.32
C GLY A 44 16.94 1.39 -1.09
N PHE A 45 15.88 0.62 -0.87
CA PHE A 45 15.99 -0.80 -0.48
C PHE A 45 15.33 -1.76 -1.47
N VAL A 46 14.10 -1.48 -1.90
CA VAL A 46 13.32 -2.40 -2.73
C VAL A 46 13.81 -2.41 -4.19
N GLU A 47 13.58 -3.52 -4.89
CA GLU A 47 13.93 -3.64 -6.30
C GLU A 47 12.94 -2.86 -7.18
N LEU A 48 13.45 -1.85 -7.90
CA LEU A 48 12.72 -1.07 -8.91
C LEU A 48 12.91 -1.65 -10.33
N PRO A 49 11.95 -1.47 -11.25
CA PRO A 49 10.69 -0.73 -11.09
C PRO A 49 9.62 -1.52 -10.33
N LEU A 50 8.88 -0.83 -9.47
CA LEU A 50 7.89 -1.39 -8.54
C LEU A 50 6.54 -0.68 -8.69
N HIS A 51 5.47 -1.46 -8.77
CA HIS A 51 4.10 -0.98 -8.68
C HIS A 51 3.45 -1.54 -7.41
N ILE A 52 2.90 -0.67 -6.55
CA ILE A 52 2.08 -1.07 -5.40
C ILE A 52 0.62 -0.76 -5.71
N GLU A 53 -0.25 -1.74 -5.50
CA GLU A 53 -1.68 -1.61 -5.73
C GLU A 53 -2.46 -2.04 -4.48
N PHE A 54 -3.27 -1.15 -3.93
CA PHE A 54 -4.19 -1.48 -2.83
C PHE A 54 -5.53 -1.93 -3.43
N VAL A 55 -6.05 -3.06 -2.95
CA VAL A 55 -7.32 -3.63 -3.39
C VAL A 55 -8.25 -3.84 -2.22
N ASN A 56 -9.55 -3.80 -2.49
CA ASN A 56 -10.62 -3.99 -1.50
C ASN A 56 -10.57 -2.99 -0.35
N MET A 57 -10.17 -1.73 -0.61
CA MET A 57 -10.25 -0.69 0.42
C MET A 57 -11.69 -0.29 0.68
N SER A 58 -12.07 -0.15 1.95
CA SER A 58 -13.33 0.46 2.33
C SER A 58 -13.21 1.99 2.32
N VAL A 59 -14.36 2.67 2.30
CA VAL A 59 -14.40 4.15 2.38
C VAL A 59 -13.86 4.63 3.73
N GLU A 60 -14.13 3.90 4.81
CA GLU A 60 -13.65 4.23 6.17
C GLU A 60 -12.12 4.15 6.24
N GLN A 61 -11.53 3.12 5.60
CA GLN A 61 -10.08 2.96 5.54
C GLN A 61 -9.37 4.07 4.75
N LEU A 62 -10.05 4.80 3.86
CA LEU A 62 -9.43 5.95 3.20
C LEU A 62 -9.05 7.04 4.21
N GLU A 63 -9.90 7.28 5.22
CA GLU A 63 -9.63 8.27 6.26
C GLU A 63 -8.59 7.73 7.25
N ASP A 64 -8.69 6.46 7.65
CA ASP A 64 -7.76 5.86 8.61
C ASP A 64 -6.31 5.74 8.08
N PHE A 65 -6.16 5.62 6.76
CA PHE A 65 -4.86 5.46 6.09
C PHE A 65 -4.46 6.68 5.24
N GLU A 66 -5.06 7.85 5.45
CA GLU A 66 -4.79 9.08 4.67
C GLU A 66 -3.29 9.40 4.57
N ASP A 67 -2.57 9.35 5.69
CA ASP A 67 -1.13 9.63 5.74
C ASP A 67 -0.31 8.60 4.94
N LEU A 68 -0.73 7.33 4.93
CA LEU A 68 -0.10 6.27 4.15
C LEU A 68 -0.31 6.49 2.65
N LEU A 69 -1.54 6.77 2.24
CA LEU A 69 -1.89 7.03 0.86
C LEU A 69 -1.07 8.21 0.33
N THR A 70 -1.05 9.32 1.08
CA THR A 70 -0.27 10.52 0.75
C THR A 70 1.21 10.19 0.61
N THR A 71 1.79 9.41 1.51
CA THR A 71 3.21 9.02 1.45
C THR A 71 3.54 8.23 0.18
N LEU A 72 2.65 7.34 -0.27
CA LEU A 72 2.84 6.55 -1.48
C LEU A 72 2.59 7.37 -2.76
N GLU A 73 1.62 8.28 -2.74
CA GLU A 73 1.38 9.23 -3.82
C GLU A 73 2.59 10.16 -4.02
N ASP A 74 3.14 10.72 -2.94
CA ASP A 74 4.36 11.53 -2.98
C ASP A 74 5.54 10.75 -3.59
N ALA A 75 5.70 9.47 -3.22
CA ALA A 75 6.74 8.62 -3.78
C ALA A 75 6.54 8.33 -5.27
N ASP A 76 5.31 8.16 -5.75
CA ASP A 76 4.96 7.98 -7.17
C ASP A 76 5.28 9.24 -7.99
N GLU A 77 5.00 10.42 -7.42
CA GLU A 77 5.34 11.69 -8.08
C GLU A 77 6.86 11.94 -8.14
N GLU A 78 7.62 11.52 -7.14
CA GLU A 78 9.07 11.76 -7.07
C GLU A 78 9.94 10.73 -7.79
N LEU A 79 9.47 9.49 -7.95
CA LEU A 79 10.27 8.36 -8.46
C LEU A 79 9.71 7.81 -9.78
N GLU A 80 10.43 8.04 -10.88
CA GLU A 80 10.00 7.58 -12.22
C GLU A 80 9.82 6.05 -12.36
N ASP A 81 10.47 5.25 -11.50
CA ASP A 81 10.44 3.79 -11.52
C ASP A 81 9.51 3.18 -10.44
N PHE A 82 8.82 4.01 -9.66
CA PHE A 82 7.78 3.58 -8.71
C PHE A 82 6.41 4.02 -9.22
N SER A 83 5.37 3.26 -8.91
CA SER A 83 4.00 3.72 -9.14
C SER A 83 3.01 3.16 -8.13
N PHE A 84 1.97 3.94 -7.84
CA PHE A 84 0.98 3.60 -6.83
C PHE A 84 -0.45 3.74 -7.36
N ALA A 85 -1.33 2.84 -6.95
CA ALA A 85 -2.77 2.93 -7.18
C ALA A 85 -3.55 2.27 -6.03
N TYR A 86 -4.79 2.70 -5.82
CA TYR A 86 -5.70 2.04 -4.89
C TYR A 86 -7.11 1.94 -5.48
N TYR A 87 -7.81 0.88 -5.08
CA TYR A 87 -9.16 0.58 -5.52
C TYR A 87 -10.06 0.24 -4.33
N LEU A 88 -11.25 0.83 -4.32
CA LEU A 88 -12.25 0.53 -3.32
C LEU A 88 -12.90 -0.83 -3.57
N GLU A 89 -13.36 -1.46 -2.49
CA GLU A 89 -14.25 -2.60 -2.58
C GLU A 89 -15.48 -2.22 -3.42
N GLN A 90 -15.85 -3.11 -4.36
CA GLN A 90 -17.06 -2.93 -5.14
C GLN A 90 -18.20 -3.58 -4.36
N TYR A 91 -19.11 -2.76 -3.85
CA TYR A 91 -20.43 -3.26 -3.49
C TYR A 91 -21.14 -3.56 -4.81
N GLU A 92 -21.40 -4.84 -5.10
CA GLU A 92 -22.44 -5.17 -6.05
C GLU A 92 -23.72 -4.58 -5.45
N ASP A 93 -24.18 -3.44 -6.00
CA ASP A 93 -25.57 -3.03 -5.80
C ASP A 93 -26.41 -4.24 -6.19
N GLU A 94 -26.99 -4.94 -5.21
CA GLU A 94 -28.02 -5.94 -5.43
C GLU A 94 -29.31 -5.24 -5.93
N ASP A 95 -29.20 -4.46 -7.00
CA ASP A 95 -30.31 -4.09 -7.86
C ASP A 95 -30.62 -5.33 -8.72
N THR A 96 -31.26 -6.34 -8.12
CA THR A 96 -32.02 -7.32 -8.88
C THR A 96 -33.26 -7.77 -8.10
N GLU A 97 -34.33 -7.00 -8.36
CA GLU A 97 -35.78 -7.34 -8.33
C GLU A 97 -36.48 -7.72 -7.01
#